data_AF-A0AAE8WYR8-F1
#
_entry.id   AF-A0AAE8WYR8-F1
#
_cell.length_a   1.000
_cell.length_b   1.000
_cell.length_c   1.000
_cell.angle_alpha   90.00
_cell.angle_beta   90.00
_cell.angle_gamma   90.00
#
_symmetry.space_group_name_H-M   'P 1'
#
loop_
_entity.id
_entity.type
_entity.pdbx_description
1 polymer ?
#
loop_
_entity_poly.entity_id
_entity_poly.type
_entity_poly.pdbx_seq_one_letter_code
_entity_poly.pdbx_strand_id
1 'polypeptide(L)'
;PWGSVWLDRESVLFGDSTLALRQWMRENHIAFEMQQNEPEDHFGTLLMLAAWLAENGRETERDQLLAWHLLPWSTRFLSVFVENAAHPFYTALGKLAQLTLAEWQSTLLIPIVEKTLYR
;
A
#
# COMPACT_ATOMS: atom_id res chain seq x y z
N PRO A 1 4.47 8.29 -3.01
CA PRO A 1 3.91 8.46 -1.64
C PRO A 1 4.07 7.15 -0.86
N TRP A 2 4.54 7.22 0.38
CA TRP A 2 5.01 6.06 1.15
C TRP A 2 4.12 5.80 2.37
N GLY A 3 3.88 4.53 2.70
CA GLY A 3 3.01 4.12 3.80
C GLY A 3 3.50 4.57 5.18
N SER A 4 4.80 4.51 5.41
CA SER A 4 5.46 4.97 6.65
C SER A 4 5.16 6.42 6.99
N VAL A 5 4.94 7.31 6.01
CA VAL A 5 4.55 8.71 6.28
C VAL A 5 3.20 8.81 7.01
N TRP A 6 2.31 7.82 6.84
CA TRP A 6 0.98 7.80 7.46
C TRP A 6 0.95 6.98 8.75
N LEU A 7 1.77 5.93 8.82
CA LEU A 7 1.74 4.91 9.88
C LEU A 7 2.83 5.10 10.93
N ASP A 8 3.86 5.87 10.64
CA ASP A 8 4.94 6.18 11.57
C ASP A 8 4.63 7.48 12.33
N ARG A 9 4.88 7.48 13.65
CA ARG A 9 4.62 8.63 14.52
C ARG A 9 5.44 9.85 14.13
N GLU A 10 6.65 9.64 13.60
CA GLU A 10 7.54 10.71 13.15
C GLU A 10 7.32 11.04 11.66
N SER A 11 6.43 10.31 10.97
CA SER A 11 6.11 10.49 9.55
C SER A 11 7.34 10.41 8.64
N VAL A 12 8.30 9.56 8.99
CA VAL A 12 9.57 9.36 8.28
C VAL A 12 9.46 8.29 7.19
N LEU A 13 10.35 8.35 6.20
CA LEU A 13 10.57 7.24 5.27
C LEU A 13 11.34 6.12 5.97
N PHE A 14 11.13 4.88 5.51
CA PHE A 14 11.75 3.69 6.11
C PHE A 14 11.38 3.47 7.59
N GLY A 15 10.22 3.98 8.02
CA GLY A 15 9.69 3.76 9.36
C GLY A 15 9.29 2.31 9.63
N ASP A 16 8.72 2.06 10.81
CA ASP A 16 8.41 0.71 11.29
C ASP A 16 7.53 -0.10 10.32
N SER A 17 6.58 0.56 9.63
CA SER A 17 5.72 -0.12 8.65
C SER A 17 6.47 -0.57 7.40
N THR A 18 7.52 0.15 6.98
CA THR A 18 8.39 -0.27 5.87
C THR A 18 9.23 -1.47 6.27
N LEU A 19 9.76 -1.48 7.50
CA LEU A 19 10.53 -2.62 8.03
C LEU A 19 9.66 -3.88 8.16
N ALA A 20 8.42 -3.73 8.64
CA ALA A 20 7.46 -4.82 8.71
C ALA A 20 7.12 -5.39 7.32
N LEU A 21 6.95 -4.53 6.31
CA LEU A 21 6.77 -4.95 4.92
C LEU A 21 7.99 -5.74 4.42
N ARG A 22 9.20 -5.21 4.62
CA ARG A 22 10.44 -5.86 4.19
C ARG A 22 10.61 -7.24 4.84
N GLN A 23 10.29 -7.36 6.13
CA GLN A 23 10.33 -8.64 6.83
C GLN A 23 9.33 -9.63 6.23
N TRP A 24 8.08 -9.22 6.03
CA TRP A 24 7.05 -10.06 5.43
C TRP A 24 7.45 -10.53 4.02
N MET A 25 8.03 -9.64 3.20
CA MET A 25 8.52 -10.00 1.85
C MET A 25 9.63 -11.06 1.92
N ARG A 26 10.56 -10.90 2.86
CA ARG A 26 11.67 -11.86 3.07
C ARG A 26 11.16 -13.23 3.50
N GLU A 27 10.20 -13.27 4.42
CA GLU A 27 9.59 -14.52 4.91
C GLU A 27 8.80 -15.25 3.82
N ASN A 28 8.21 -14.50 2.88
CA ASN A 28 7.47 -15.04 1.74
C ASN A 28 8.32 -15.22 0.48
N HIS A 29 9.66 -15.14 0.58
CA HIS A 29 10.58 -15.28 -0.55
C HIS A 29 10.24 -14.37 -1.75
N ILE A 30 9.74 -13.17 -1.48
CA ILE A 30 9.45 -12.15 -2.49
C ILE A 30 10.75 -11.36 -2.72
N ALA A 31 11.41 -11.63 -3.84
CA ALA A 31 12.54 -10.84 -4.29
C ALA A 31 12.03 -9.51 -4.87
N PHE A 32 12.53 -8.42 -4.33
CA PHE A 32 12.13 -7.09 -4.75
C PHE A 32 13.37 -6.29 -5.09
N GLU A 33 13.71 -6.26 -6.37
CA GLU A 33 14.87 -5.55 -6.90
C GLU A 33 14.48 -4.12 -7.25
N MET A 34 14.66 -3.20 -6.31
CA MET A 34 14.69 -1.77 -6.62
C MET A 34 16.09 -1.42 -7.13
N GLN A 35 16.16 -0.68 -8.24
CA GLN A 35 17.44 -0.16 -8.76
C GLN A 35 18.04 0.97 -7.89
N GLN A 36 17.33 1.45 -6.86
CA GLN A 36 17.76 2.53 -5.95
C GLN A 36 17.29 2.31 -4.51
N ASN A 37 17.91 3.01 -3.54
CA ASN A 37 17.54 3.07 -2.11
C ASN A 37 16.17 3.77 -1.91
N GLU A 38 15.10 3.22 -2.49
CA GLU A 38 13.74 3.67 -2.27
C GLU A 38 13.02 2.76 -1.27
N PRO A 39 12.15 3.30 -0.40
CA PRO A 39 11.31 2.48 0.47
C PRO A 39 10.32 1.62 -0.34
N GLU A 40 10.12 0.38 0.08
CA GLU A 40 9.26 -0.61 -0.57
C GLU A 40 7.76 -0.27 -0.44
N ASP A 41 7.40 0.57 0.53
CA ASP A 41 6.01 0.92 0.87
C ASP A 41 5.44 2.07 0.02
N HIS A 42 6.00 2.29 -1.17
CA HIS A 42 5.46 3.23 -2.14
C HIS A 42 4.11 2.72 -2.71
N PHE A 43 3.07 3.56 -2.74
CA PHE A 43 1.70 3.17 -3.13
C PHE A 43 1.64 2.44 -4.48
N GLY A 44 2.19 3.03 -5.54
CA GLY A 44 2.16 2.42 -6.87
C GLY A 44 2.97 1.13 -6.96
N THR A 45 4.03 1.03 -6.14
CA THR A 45 4.88 -0.15 -6.08
C THR A 45 4.17 -1.32 -5.42
N LEU A 46 3.44 -1.05 -4.32
CA LEU A 46 2.61 -2.06 -3.67
C LEU A 46 1.50 -2.56 -4.60
N LEU A 47 0.89 -1.69 -5.41
CA LEU A 47 -0.08 -2.11 -6.42
C LEU A 47 0.57 -3.00 -7.50
N MET A 48 1.77 -2.66 -7.96
CA MET A 48 2.51 -3.48 -8.92
C MET A 48 2.89 -4.84 -8.32
N LEU A 49 3.29 -4.88 -7.05
CA LEU A 49 3.55 -6.13 -6.34
C LEU A 49 2.27 -6.96 -6.17
N ALA A 50 1.12 -6.33 -5.86
CA ALA A 50 -0.16 -7.03 -5.78
C ALA A 50 -0.55 -7.66 -7.13
N ALA A 51 -0.35 -6.94 -8.23
CA ALA A 51 -0.58 -7.48 -9.58
C ALA A 51 0.35 -8.66 -9.87
N TRP A 52 1.65 -8.52 -9.59
CA TRP A 52 2.63 -9.59 -9.79
C TRP A 52 2.31 -10.84 -8.96
N LEU A 53 1.89 -10.69 -7.69
CA LEU A 53 1.47 -11.81 -6.86
C LEU A 53 0.27 -12.55 -7.46
N ALA A 54 -0.74 -11.81 -7.95
CA ALA A 54 -1.90 -12.40 -8.61
C ALA A 54 -1.51 -13.14 -9.90
N GLU A 55 -0.68 -12.54 -10.75
CA GLU A 55 -0.19 -13.14 -12.00
C GLU A 55 0.60 -14.44 -11.76
N ASN A 56 1.23 -14.58 -10.60
CA ASN A 56 2.00 -15.77 -10.21
C ASN A 56 1.19 -16.74 -9.34
N GLY A 57 -0.12 -16.56 -9.20
CA GLY A 57 -1.01 -17.44 -8.42
C GLY A 57 -0.78 -17.41 -6.91
N ARG A 58 -0.16 -16.34 -6.40
CA ARG A 58 0.18 -16.16 -4.97
C ARG A 58 -0.90 -15.38 -4.23
N GLU A 59 -2.12 -15.92 -4.25
CA GLU A 59 -3.31 -15.20 -3.78
C GLU A 59 -3.34 -14.98 -2.27
N THR A 60 -2.75 -15.90 -1.50
CA THR A 60 -2.63 -15.72 -0.05
C THR A 60 -1.74 -14.52 0.28
N GLU A 61 -0.60 -14.40 -0.38
CA GLU A 61 0.34 -13.31 -0.18
C GLU A 61 -0.18 -11.99 -0.75
N ARG A 62 -0.92 -12.03 -1.86
CA ARG A 62 -1.65 -10.86 -2.37
C ARG A 62 -2.62 -10.33 -1.31
N ASP A 63 -3.44 -11.20 -0.74
CA ASP A 63 -4.42 -10.79 0.26
C ASP A 63 -3.75 -10.21 1.52
N GLN A 64 -2.67 -10.84 1.97
CA GLN A 64 -1.85 -10.33 3.08
C GLN A 64 -1.24 -8.96 2.76
N LEU A 65 -0.67 -8.78 1.56
CA LEU A 65 -0.12 -7.50 1.13
C LEU A 65 -1.18 -6.39 1.20
N LEU A 66 -2.37 -6.66 0.66
CA LEU A 66 -3.48 -5.72 0.67
C LEU A 66 -3.91 -5.40 2.11
N ALA A 67 -4.22 -6.42 2.91
CA ALA A 67 -4.80 -6.25 4.24
C ALA A 67 -3.81 -5.69 5.28
N TRP A 68 -2.52 -6.00 5.16
CA TRP A 68 -1.52 -5.68 6.19
C TRP A 68 -0.63 -4.49 5.82
N HIS A 69 -0.38 -4.27 4.53
CA HIS A 69 0.65 -3.34 4.07
C HIS A 69 0.14 -2.22 3.16
N LEU A 70 -1.06 -2.33 2.57
CA LEU A 70 -1.62 -1.28 1.70
C LEU A 70 -2.87 -0.62 2.30
N LEU A 71 -3.94 -1.40 2.51
CA LEU A 71 -5.25 -0.91 2.95
C LEU A 71 -5.26 -0.19 4.31
N PRO A 72 -4.37 -0.49 5.28
CA PRO A 72 -4.34 0.25 6.54
C PRO A 72 -4.09 1.76 6.41
N TRP A 73 -3.54 2.23 5.28
CA TRP A 73 -3.20 3.64 5.08
C TRP A 73 -3.62 4.21 3.72
N SER A 74 -3.86 3.36 2.72
CA SER A 74 -4.16 3.80 1.35
C SER A 74 -5.41 4.68 1.27
N THR A 75 -6.45 4.38 2.05
CA THR A 75 -7.69 5.18 2.06
C THR A 75 -7.42 6.60 2.54
N ARG A 76 -6.63 6.75 3.61
CA ARG A 76 -6.24 8.08 4.12
C ARG A 76 -5.37 8.83 3.11
N PHE A 77 -4.37 8.15 2.54
CA PHE A 77 -3.54 8.70 1.48
C PHE A 77 -4.37 9.21 0.31
N LEU A 78 -5.27 8.38 -0.22
CA LEU A 78 -6.07 8.72 -1.39
C LEU A 78 -7.04 9.87 -1.13
N SER A 79 -7.63 9.96 0.06
CA SER A 79 -8.49 11.10 0.43
C SER A 79 -7.72 12.42 0.39
N VAL A 80 -6.55 12.47 1.04
CA VAL A 80 -5.69 13.67 1.02
C VAL A 80 -5.17 13.96 -0.39
N PHE A 81 -4.82 12.92 -1.15
CA PHE A 81 -4.37 13.05 -2.53
C PHE A 81 -5.45 13.68 -3.42
N VAL A 82 -6.69 13.19 -3.36
CA VAL A 82 -7.81 13.70 -4.16
C VAL A 82 -8.13 15.16 -3.79
N GLU A 83 -8.13 15.48 -2.50
CA GLU A 83 -8.36 16.84 -2.00
C GLU A 83 -7.29 17.84 -2.48
N ASN A 84 -6.04 17.40 -2.62
CA ASN A 84 -4.90 18.29 -2.89
C ASN A 84 -4.31 18.15 -4.31
N ALA A 85 -4.84 17.28 -5.17
CA ALA A 85 -4.27 16.96 -6.49
C ALA A 85 -4.13 18.17 -7.43
N ALA A 86 -4.93 19.24 -7.23
CA ALA A 86 -4.93 20.50 -7.98
C ALA A 86 -4.99 20.38 -9.52
N HIS A 87 -5.27 19.19 -10.06
CA HIS A 87 -5.35 18.91 -11.49
C HIS A 87 -6.40 17.81 -11.77
N PRO A 88 -7.36 18.02 -12.69
CA PRO A 88 -8.48 17.11 -12.91
C PRO A 88 -8.08 15.66 -13.21
N PHE A 89 -7.00 15.46 -13.96
CA PHE A 89 -6.48 14.13 -14.26
C PHE A 89 -6.11 13.35 -12.99
N TYR A 90 -5.36 13.97 -12.08
CA TYR A 90 -4.92 13.31 -10.85
C TYR A 90 -6.06 13.17 -9.83
N THR A 91 -7.01 14.11 -9.80
CA THR A 91 -8.25 13.94 -9.04
C THR A 91 -9.05 12.73 -9.52
N ALA A 92 -9.21 12.56 -10.83
CA ALA A 92 -9.91 11.41 -11.41
C ALA A 92 -9.16 10.09 -11.15
N LEU A 93 -7.82 10.10 -11.29
CA LEU A 93 -6.98 8.94 -10.97
C LEU A 93 -7.13 8.50 -9.51
N GLY A 94 -7.08 9.45 -8.57
CA GLY A 94 -7.25 9.16 -7.15
C GLY A 94 -8.63 8.58 -6.84
N LYS A 95 -9.70 9.13 -7.42
CA LYS A 95 -11.07 8.62 -7.26
C LYS A 95 -11.23 7.22 -7.84
N LEU A 96 -10.65 6.95 -9.01
CA LEU A 96 -10.65 5.62 -9.59
C LEU A 96 -9.96 4.62 -8.66
N ALA A 97 -8.79 4.96 -8.14
CA ALA A 97 -8.07 4.13 -7.17
C ALA A 97 -8.90 3.90 -5.89
N GLN A 98 -9.60 4.91 -5.37
CA GLN A 98 -10.49 4.74 -4.21
C GLN A 98 -11.59 3.71 -4.46
N LEU A 99 -12.27 3.81 -5.61
CA LEU A 99 -13.35 2.88 -5.97
C LEU A 99 -12.81 1.46 -6.17
N THR A 100 -11.68 1.32 -6.86
CA THR A 100 -11.05 0.01 -7.10
C THR A 100 -10.60 -0.66 -5.80
N LEU A 101 -9.92 0.07 -4.91
CA LEU A 101 -9.45 -0.51 -3.64
C LEU A 101 -10.60 -0.81 -2.68
N ALA A 102 -11.68 -0.02 -2.72
CA ALA A 102 -12.88 -0.32 -1.93
C ALA A 102 -13.53 -1.65 -2.35
N GLU A 103 -13.55 -1.95 -3.64
CA GLU A 103 -14.06 -3.24 -4.15
C GLU A 103 -13.13 -4.40 -3.78
N TRP A 104 -11.81 -4.20 -3.80
CA TRP A 104 -10.87 -5.23 -3.34
C TRP A 104 -10.99 -5.46 -1.83
N GLN A 105 -11.22 -4.39 -1.05
CA GLN A 105 -11.48 -4.48 0.38
C GLN A 105 -12.78 -5.24 0.69
N SER A 106 -13.85 -5.07 -0.10
CA SER A 106 -15.13 -5.76 0.14
C SER A 106 -15.08 -7.25 -0.17
N THR A 107 -14.13 -7.68 -1.01
CA THR A 107 -13.96 -9.08 -1.44
C THR A 107 -12.88 -9.84 -0.66
N LEU A 108 -12.11 -9.14 0.19
CA LEU A 108 -11.07 -9.73 1.04
C LEU A 108 -11.67 -10.63 2.13
N LEU A 109 -11.14 -11.84 2.26
CA LEU A 109 -11.56 -12.81 3.28
C LEU A 109 -10.84 -12.66 4.62
N ILE A 110 -9.72 -11.93 4.64
CA ILE A 110 -8.95 -11.65 5.85
C ILE A 110 -9.19 -10.19 6.31
N PRO A 111 -9.20 -9.94 7.63
CA PRO A 111 -9.43 -8.59 8.14
C PRO A 111 -8.25 -7.67 7.81
N ILE A 112 -8.56 -6.42 7.51
CA ILE A 112 -7.56 -5.35 7.41
C ILE A 112 -7.02 -5.07 8.80
N VAL A 113 -5.69 -5.01 8.92
CA VAL A 113 -5.05 -4.69 10.20
C VAL A 113 -5.30 -3.22 10.52
N GLU A 114 -5.97 -2.97 11.64
CA GLU A 114 -6.12 -1.61 12.16
C GLU A 114 -4.76 -1.08 12.64
N LYS A 115 -4.40 0.10 12.14
CA LYS A 115 -3.18 0.81 12.52
C LYS A 115 -3.51 2.27 12.80
N THR A 116 -2.83 2.86 13.77
CA THR A 116 -2.95 4.29 14.04
C THR A 116 -2.40 5.09 12.87
N LEU A 117 -3.19 6.05 12.38
CA LEU A 117 -2.78 7.02 11.38
C LEU A 117 -2.30 8.29 12.09
N TYR A 118 -1.09 8.73 11.77
CA TYR A 118 -0.49 9.94 12.36
C TYR A 118 -0.63 11.18 11.46
N ARG A 119 -1.11 11.01 10.22
CA ARG A 119 -1.37 12.11 9.27
C ARG A 119 -2.71 11.98 8.54
#